data_AF-A0A7Y5SR34-F1
#
_entry.id   AF-A0A7Y5SR34-F1
#
_cell.length_a   1.000
_cell.length_b   1.000
_cell.length_c   1.000
_cell.angle_alpha   90.00
_cell.angle_beta   90.00
_cell.angle_gamma   90.00
#
_symmetry.space_group_name_H-M   'P 1'
#
loop_
_entity.id
_entity.type
_entity.pdbx_description
1 polymer ?
#
loop_
_entity_poly.entity_id
_entity_poly.type
_entity_poly.pdbx_seq_one_letter_code
_entity_poly.pdbx_strand_id
1 'polypeptide(L)'
;MNLDQLIGIRHTRRAFLGHAAGIGTAALAALLDPALLRAAPVDPRLASLGIVNPLHFAPKAKRIIHLYQAGGPSHLETFDHKPRLAALDGQPMPESYTKGQPIAQLQGQQLKCFAPQFPFQKSGASGQEICTLFPHIASIADEICIARSMVTEAINHDPAHTYMNTGTTISGRPSMGSWLLYGLGSECEDLPGFVVLSSLGKGGQGQPIASRQWHSGFLPSKYQGVEFRSTGDPVHYVGNPKGVNRPQQRDIVDAAAAISVKVHDHLVIGRERVDSFRSLGLL
;
A
#
# COMPACT_ATOMS: atom_id res chain seq x y z
N MET A 1 -61.57 18.96 3.34
CA MET A 1 -60.39 18.55 2.55
C MET A 1 -60.69 17.16 1.99
N ASN A 2 -60.74 17.02 0.66
CA ASN A 2 -61.04 15.76 -0.04
C ASN A 2 -59.84 14.79 0.06
N LEU A 3 -60.07 13.47 0.06
CA LEU A 3 -59.08 12.40 -0.05
C LEU A 3 -58.05 12.65 -1.17
N ASP A 4 -58.48 13.21 -2.31
CA ASP A 4 -57.57 13.56 -3.43
C ASP A 4 -56.58 14.68 -3.06
N GLN A 5 -57.00 15.63 -2.23
CA GLN A 5 -56.12 16.71 -1.74
C GLN A 5 -55.11 16.16 -0.71
N LEU A 6 -55.53 15.18 0.10
CA LEU A 6 -54.66 14.48 1.05
C LEU A 6 -53.60 13.61 0.35
N ILE A 7 -53.98 12.93 -0.74
CA ILE A 7 -53.06 12.16 -1.58
C ILE A 7 -52.10 13.10 -2.32
N GLY A 8 -52.61 14.19 -2.89
CA GLY A 8 -51.79 15.20 -3.57
C GLY A 8 -50.70 15.81 -2.67
N ILE A 9 -51.02 16.12 -1.40
CA ILE A 9 -50.04 16.63 -0.43
C ILE A 9 -48.96 15.57 -0.12
N ARG A 10 -49.34 14.29 0.03
CA ARG A 10 -48.41 13.18 0.33
C ARG A 10 -47.41 12.86 -0.79
N HIS A 11 -47.70 13.22 -2.04
CA HIS A 11 -46.82 13.00 -3.19
C HIS A 11 -46.00 14.23 -3.62
N THR A 12 -46.07 15.35 -2.88
CA THR A 12 -45.28 16.54 -3.22
C THR A 12 -43.81 16.39 -2.82
N ARG A 13 -42.89 16.98 -3.60
CA ARG A 13 -41.46 17.12 -3.23
C ARG A 13 -41.28 17.71 -1.84
N ARG A 14 -42.15 18.62 -1.41
CA ARG A 14 -42.14 19.25 -0.09
C ARG A 14 -42.48 18.25 1.03
N ALA A 15 -43.47 17.38 0.82
CA ALA A 15 -43.75 16.29 1.75
C ALA A 15 -42.58 15.29 1.79
N PHE A 16 -42.04 14.87 0.65
CA PHE A 16 -40.87 13.99 0.61
C PHE A 16 -39.65 14.56 1.36
N LEU A 17 -39.31 15.83 1.11
CA LEU A 17 -38.20 16.52 1.81
C LEU A 17 -38.50 16.74 3.30
N GLY A 18 -39.76 16.98 3.67
CA GLY A 18 -40.19 17.04 5.07
C GLY A 18 -40.03 15.71 5.81
N HIS A 19 -40.23 14.58 5.14
CA HIS A 19 -39.98 13.24 5.69
C HIS A 19 -38.51 12.80 5.59
N ALA A 20 -37.73 13.36 4.66
CA ALA A 20 -36.29 13.09 4.49
C ALA A 20 -35.38 13.92 5.41
N ALA A 21 -35.94 14.82 6.23
CA ALA A 21 -35.18 15.64 7.19
C ALA A 21 -34.31 14.80 8.16
N GLY A 22 -34.73 13.57 8.46
CA GLY A 22 -33.96 12.62 9.27
C GLY A 22 -32.66 12.15 8.60
N ILE A 23 -32.65 12.01 7.27
CA ILE A 23 -31.45 11.61 6.52
C ILE A 23 -30.46 12.78 6.45
N GLY A 24 -30.96 14.00 6.24
CA GLY A 24 -30.11 15.20 6.22
C GLY A 24 -29.45 15.47 7.57
N THR A 25 -30.19 15.28 8.66
CA THR A 25 -29.65 15.41 10.03
C THR A 25 -28.69 14.27 10.38
N ALA A 26 -28.98 13.03 9.98
CA ALA A 26 -28.03 11.91 10.13
C ALA A 26 -26.75 12.13 9.30
N ALA A 27 -26.86 12.64 8.08
CA ALA A 27 -25.71 12.98 7.24
C ALA A 27 -24.89 14.13 7.83
N LEU A 28 -25.54 15.18 8.35
CA LEU A 28 -24.86 16.26 9.05
C LEU A 28 -24.17 15.77 10.33
N ALA A 29 -24.83 14.92 11.12
CA ALA A 29 -24.22 14.30 12.30
C ALA A 29 -23.01 13.44 11.91
N ALA A 30 -23.10 12.67 10.82
CA ALA A 30 -21.98 11.88 10.29
C ALA A 30 -20.80 12.75 9.82
N LEU A 31 -21.08 13.94 9.27
CA LEU A 31 -20.05 14.88 8.81
C LEU A 31 -19.44 15.70 9.97
N LEU A 32 -20.22 16.02 10.99
CA LEU A 32 -19.74 16.78 12.16
C LEU A 32 -18.94 15.91 13.12
N ASP A 33 -19.46 14.72 13.42
CA ASP A 33 -18.77 13.72 14.24
C ASP A 33 -19.25 12.30 13.86
N PRO A 34 -18.51 11.60 13.00
CA PRO A 34 -18.80 10.21 12.63
C PRO A 34 -18.94 9.26 13.82
N ALA A 35 -18.39 9.60 15.01
CA ALA A 35 -18.48 8.78 16.20
C ALA A 35 -19.89 8.74 16.81
N LEU A 36 -20.73 9.75 16.55
CA LEU A 36 -22.12 9.82 17.06
C LEU A 36 -23.03 8.71 16.52
N LEU A 37 -22.65 8.09 15.40
CA LEU A 37 -23.42 7.03 14.73
C LEU A 37 -22.83 5.62 14.96
N ARG A 38 -21.78 5.48 15.78
CA ARG A 38 -21.14 4.18 16.06
C ARG A 38 -21.98 3.37 17.07
N ALA A 39 -22.24 2.10 16.75
CA ALA A 39 -22.94 1.17 17.64
C ALA A 39 -22.03 0.67 18.77
N ALA A 40 -22.56 0.67 20.00
CA ALA A 40 -21.99 0.23 21.28
C ALA A 40 -20.58 0.78 21.64
N PRO A 41 -20.31 1.05 22.93
CA PRO A 41 -19.00 1.55 23.34
C PRO A 41 -17.97 0.43 23.21
N VAL A 42 -17.23 0.43 22.10
CA VAL A 42 -15.93 -0.24 22.01
C VAL A 42 -14.97 0.53 22.91
N ASP A 43 -14.17 -0.16 23.71
CA ASP A 43 -13.05 0.46 24.44
C ASP A 43 -12.24 1.31 23.44
N PRO A 44 -12.10 2.63 23.64
CA PRO A 44 -11.38 3.50 22.71
C PRO A 44 -9.96 3.00 22.38
N ARG A 45 -9.34 2.23 23.28
CA ARG A 45 -8.01 1.62 23.08
C ARG A 45 -8.00 0.47 22.07
N LEU A 46 -9.16 -0.12 21.80
CA LEU A 46 -9.37 -1.23 20.87
C LEU A 46 -10.12 -0.79 19.61
N ALA A 47 -10.53 0.47 19.51
CA ALA A 47 -11.15 0.99 18.31
C ALA A 47 -10.15 1.01 17.15
N SER A 48 -10.61 0.64 15.96
CA SER A 48 -9.81 0.62 14.73
C SER A 48 -10.62 1.18 13.57
N LEU A 49 -9.92 1.74 12.59
CA LEU A 49 -10.51 2.31 11.37
C LEU A 49 -10.50 1.30 10.20
N GLY A 50 -9.91 0.12 10.41
CA GLY A 50 -9.85 -0.97 9.45
C GLY A 50 -10.97 -1.98 9.61
N ILE A 51 -10.86 -3.11 8.91
CA ILE A 51 -11.87 -4.17 8.97
C ILE A 51 -11.90 -4.91 10.32
N VAL A 52 -10.76 -4.95 11.02
CA VAL A 52 -10.68 -5.56 12.35
C VAL A 52 -11.07 -4.50 13.36
N ASN A 53 -12.34 -4.52 13.78
CA ASN A 53 -12.89 -3.59 14.77
C ASN A 53 -13.98 -4.30 15.60
N PRO A 54 -13.82 -4.47 16.93
CA PRO A 54 -12.68 -4.02 17.74
C PRO A 54 -11.40 -4.84 17.50
N LEU A 55 -10.25 -4.25 17.82
CA LEU A 55 -8.96 -4.94 17.83
C LEU A 55 -8.90 -5.99 18.96
N HIS A 56 -8.16 -7.07 18.72
CA HIS A 56 -7.88 -8.08 19.77
C HIS A 56 -6.96 -7.55 20.87
N PHE A 57 -6.02 -6.65 20.51
CA PHE A 57 -5.06 -6.04 21.42
C PHE A 57 -4.91 -4.55 21.11
N ALA A 58 -4.67 -3.74 22.14
CA ALA A 58 -4.35 -2.34 21.95
C ALA A 58 -3.00 -2.19 21.22
N PRO A 59 -2.93 -1.44 20.11
CA PRO A 59 -1.71 -1.29 19.34
C PRO A 59 -0.67 -0.50 20.15
N LYS A 60 0.56 -1.01 20.19
CA LYS A 60 1.69 -0.33 20.86
C LYS A 60 2.45 0.61 19.92
N ALA A 61 2.45 0.31 18.62
CA ALA A 61 3.07 1.12 17.58
C ALA A 61 1.98 1.83 16.78
N LYS A 62 2.16 3.15 16.55
CA LYS A 62 1.25 3.96 15.72
C LYS A 62 1.69 4.05 14.26
N ARG A 63 3.00 3.94 14.02
CA ARG A 63 3.64 4.15 12.72
C ARG A 63 4.75 3.14 12.54
N ILE A 64 4.88 2.61 11.33
CA ILE A 64 5.93 1.65 10.97
C ILE A 64 6.71 2.24 9.79
N ILE A 65 8.03 2.34 9.96
CA ILE A 65 8.95 2.63 8.87
C ILE A 65 9.60 1.30 8.50
N HIS A 66 9.27 0.78 7.32
CA HIS A 66 9.85 -0.45 6.80
C HIS A 66 10.89 -0.11 5.73
N LEU A 67 12.16 -0.43 6.00
CA LEU A 67 13.27 -0.19 5.07
C LEU A 67 13.66 -1.51 4.39
N TYR A 68 13.19 -1.70 3.15
CA TYR A 68 13.61 -2.83 2.32
C TYR A 68 14.83 -2.44 1.47
N GLN A 69 16.00 -3.00 1.79
CA GLN A 69 17.26 -2.64 1.14
C GLN A 69 17.58 -3.57 -0.04
N ALA A 70 16.89 -3.39 -1.16
CA ALA A 70 17.17 -4.11 -2.40
C ALA A 70 18.59 -3.81 -2.91
N GLY A 71 19.44 -4.84 -3.02
CA GLY A 71 20.86 -4.67 -3.37
C GLY A 71 21.68 -3.96 -2.29
N GLY A 72 21.16 -3.88 -1.05
CA GLY A 72 21.85 -3.30 0.09
C GLY A 72 22.96 -4.20 0.66
N PRO A 73 23.52 -3.82 1.82
CA PRO A 73 24.56 -4.59 2.49
C PRO A 73 24.12 -6.03 2.76
N SER A 74 25.03 -6.98 2.60
CA SER A 74 24.74 -8.37 2.92
C SER A 74 24.53 -8.55 4.43
N HIS A 75 23.66 -9.50 4.81
CA HIS A 75 23.41 -9.83 6.21
C HIS A 75 24.68 -10.30 6.95
N LEU A 76 25.62 -10.88 6.21
CA LEU A 76 26.93 -11.33 6.70
C LEU A 76 27.87 -10.18 7.07
N GLU A 77 27.59 -8.96 6.61
CA GLU A 77 28.34 -7.74 6.91
C GLU A 77 27.52 -6.73 7.72
N THR A 78 26.39 -7.15 8.30
CA THR A 78 25.52 -6.28 9.13
C THR A 78 25.34 -6.86 10.54
N PHE A 79 24.43 -7.81 10.71
CA PHE A 79 23.90 -8.22 12.02
C PHE A 79 23.94 -9.73 12.28
N ASP A 80 24.58 -10.49 11.39
CA ASP A 80 24.61 -11.95 11.43
C ASP A 80 26.04 -12.49 11.32
N HIS A 81 26.73 -12.54 12.45
CA HIS A 81 28.08 -13.10 12.55
C HIS A 81 28.05 -14.62 12.28
N LYS A 82 28.77 -15.06 11.24
CA LYS A 82 28.83 -16.48 10.82
C LYS A 82 30.26 -17.05 10.93
N PRO A 83 30.76 -17.42 12.12
CA PRO A 83 32.12 -17.94 12.29
C PRO A 83 32.38 -19.24 11.51
N ARG A 84 31.35 -20.10 11.33
CA ARG A 84 31.48 -21.31 10.50
C ARG A 84 31.66 -20.99 9.02
N LEU A 85 31.01 -19.93 8.51
CA LEU A 85 31.20 -19.50 7.13
C LEU A 85 32.62 -18.96 6.94
N ALA A 86 33.13 -18.20 7.92
CA ALA A 86 34.51 -17.72 7.91
C ALA A 86 35.53 -18.88 7.84
N ALA A 87 35.29 -19.97 8.59
CA ALA A 87 36.15 -21.16 8.55
C ALA A 87 36.10 -21.92 7.21
N LEU A 88 35.05 -21.71 6.40
CA LEU A 88 34.87 -22.34 5.09
C LEU A 88 35.34 -21.46 3.93
N ASP A 89 35.98 -20.32 4.18
CA ASP A 89 36.35 -19.38 3.13
C ASP A 89 37.16 -20.03 2.01
N GLY A 90 36.79 -19.75 0.76
CA GLY A 90 37.44 -20.31 -0.43
C GLY A 90 37.24 -21.82 -0.66
N GLN A 91 36.65 -22.55 0.30
CA GLN A 91 36.28 -23.96 0.14
C GLN A 91 35.08 -24.09 -0.80
N PRO A 92 34.92 -25.24 -1.48
CA PRO A 92 33.71 -25.52 -2.26
C PRO A 92 32.44 -25.40 -1.39
N MET A 93 31.37 -24.83 -1.94
CA MET A 93 30.08 -24.82 -1.25
C MET A 93 29.58 -26.27 -1.04
N PRO A 94 29.07 -26.62 0.16
CA PRO A 94 28.56 -27.97 0.39
C PRO A 94 27.39 -28.29 -0.52
N GLU A 95 27.35 -29.52 -1.06
CA GLU A 95 26.29 -29.97 -1.97
C GLU A 95 24.88 -29.86 -1.38
N SER A 96 24.74 -29.92 -0.05
CA SER A 96 23.47 -29.74 0.64
C SER A 96 22.79 -28.39 0.35
N TYR A 97 23.55 -27.37 -0.06
CA TYR A 97 23.03 -26.04 -0.39
C TYR A 97 22.85 -25.81 -1.90
N THR A 98 23.44 -26.65 -2.76
CA THR A 98 23.47 -26.42 -4.22
C THR A 98 22.68 -27.46 -5.00
N LYS A 99 22.54 -28.68 -4.46
CA LYS A 99 21.89 -29.80 -5.15
C LYS A 99 20.40 -29.52 -5.36
N GLY A 100 19.96 -29.59 -6.61
CA GLY A 100 18.56 -29.39 -7.00
C GLY A 100 18.08 -27.94 -6.96
N GLN A 101 18.96 -26.99 -6.66
CA GLN A 101 18.62 -25.56 -6.65
C GLN A 101 18.66 -24.98 -8.08
N PRO A 102 17.76 -24.05 -8.43
CA PRO A 102 17.69 -23.46 -9.77
C PRO A 102 18.79 -22.41 -10.03
N ILE A 103 20.07 -22.79 -9.95
CA ILE A 103 21.24 -21.91 -10.08
C ILE A 103 21.68 -21.75 -11.54
N ALA A 104 20.74 -21.48 -12.45
CA ALA A 104 20.97 -21.47 -13.90
C ALA A 104 22.11 -20.52 -14.34
N GLN A 105 22.23 -19.37 -13.68
CA GLN A 105 23.21 -18.33 -14.01
C GLN A 105 24.65 -18.67 -13.58
N LEU A 106 24.84 -19.65 -12.70
CA LEU A 106 26.16 -20.07 -12.19
C LEU A 106 26.50 -21.52 -12.61
N GLN A 107 25.77 -22.08 -13.56
CA GLN A 107 26.02 -23.43 -14.07
C GLN A 107 27.43 -23.54 -14.63
N GLY A 108 28.13 -24.62 -14.28
CA GLY A 108 29.50 -24.88 -14.72
C GLY A 108 30.58 -24.07 -14.00
N GLN A 109 30.23 -23.19 -13.06
CA GLN A 109 31.20 -22.47 -12.24
C GLN A 109 31.48 -23.19 -10.93
N GLN A 110 32.72 -23.06 -10.44
CA GLN A 110 33.08 -23.53 -9.11
C GLN A 110 32.50 -22.57 -8.06
N LEU A 111 31.47 -23.02 -7.35
CA LEU A 111 30.87 -22.27 -6.24
C LEU A 111 31.73 -22.42 -4.99
N LYS A 112 32.26 -21.31 -4.49
CA LYS A 112 33.05 -21.27 -3.26
C LYS A 112 32.31 -20.51 -2.17
N CYS A 113 32.47 -20.96 -0.93
CA CYS A 113 32.07 -20.19 0.24
C CYS A 113 32.89 -18.90 0.30
N PHE A 114 32.24 -17.81 0.66
CA PHE A 114 32.86 -16.50 0.80
C PHE A 114 32.66 -16.03 2.24
N ALA A 115 33.77 -15.76 2.95
CA ALA A 115 33.73 -15.31 4.34
C ALA A 115 33.16 -13.90 4.48
N PRO A 116 32.61 -13.57 5.66
CA PRO A 116 32.36 -12.18 6.03
C PRO A 116 33.61 -11.32 5.86
N GLN A 117 33.49 -10.16 5.22
CA GLN A 117 34.64 -9.33 4.86
C GLN A 117 35.07 -8.33 5.95
N PHE A 118 34.21 -8.10 6.95
CA PHE A 118 34.44 -7.11 8.00
C PHE A 118 34.29 -7.74 9.39
N PRO A 119 35.06 -7.25 10.38
CA PRO A 119 35.00 -7.80 11.74
C PRO A 119 33.70 -7.40 12.44
N PHE A 120 33.28 -8.26 13.36
CA PHE A 120 32.15 -8.05 14.26
C PHE A 120 32.65 -7.74 15.67
N GLN A 121 31.87 -6.95 16.40
CA GLN A 121 32.13 -6.62 17.79
C GLN A 121 30.88 -6.83 18.64
N LYS A 122 31.06 -7.26 19.89
CA LYS A 122 29.99 -7.32 20.88
C LYS A 122 29.66 -5.90 21.33
N SER A 123 28.37 -5.57 21.29
CA SER A 123 27.85 -4.22 21.53
C SER A 123 26.74 -4.25 22.57
N GLY A 124 26.70 -3.23 23.43
CA GLY A 124 25.72 -3.10 24.51
C GLY A 124 25.85 -4.15 25.62
N ALA A 125 25.00 -4.02 26.64
CA ALA A 125 24.85 -5.01 27.70
C ALA A 125 24.25 -6.34 27.20
N SER A 126 23.45 -6.28 26.12
CA SER A 126 22.91 -7.44 25.42
C SER A 126 23.99 -8.29 24.73
N GLY A 127 25.20 -7.74 24.52
CA GLY A 127 26.31 -8.44 23.89
C GLY A 127 26.07 -8.79 22.42
N GLN A 128 25.22 -8.03 21.74
CA GLN A 128 24.87 -8.25 20.33
C GLN A 128 26.11 -8.09 19.44
N GLU A 129 26.33 -9.05 18.54
CA GLU A 129 27.41 -8.99 17.56
C GLU A 129 26.97 -8.17 16.35
N ILE A 130 27.59 -6.99 16.17
CA ILE A 130 27.30 -6.05 15.09
C ILE A 130 28.59 -5.78 14.31
N CYS A 131 28.49 -5.72 12.99
CA CYS A 131 29.63 -5.40 12.13
C CYS A 131 30.20 -4.01 12.46
N THR A 132 31.52 -3.90 12.48
CA THR A 132 32.27 -2.68 12.80
C THR A 132 31.99 -1.50 11.86
N LEU A 133 31.41 -1.74 10.69
CA LEU A 133 30.95 -0.70 9.76
C LEU A 133 29.76 0.12 10.27
N PHE A 134 29.06 -0.34 11.31
CA PHE A 134 27.87 0.32 11.84
C PHE A 134 28.06 0.84 13.28
N PRO A 135 29.03 1.73 13.54
CA PRO A 135 29.33 2.19 14.89
C PRO A 135 28.14 2.89 15.56
N HIS A 136 27.34 3.64 14.80
CA HIS A 136 26.15 4.34 15.31
C HIS A 136 24.97 3.40 15.59
N ILE A 137 24.90 2.24 14.93
CA ILE A 137 23.89 1.22 15.26
C ILE A 137 24.37 0.42 16.48
N ALA A 138 25.66 0.11 16.53
CA ALA A 138 26.27 -0.54 17.69
C ALA A 138 26.10 0.26 19.00
N SER A 139 26.13 1.61 18.93
CA SER A 139 25.92 2.45 20.12
C SER A 139 24.50 2.37 20.71
N ILE A 140 23.53 1.88 19.94
CA ILE A 140 22.14 1.69 20.39
C ILE A 140 21.73 0.22 20.45
N ALA A 141 22.70 -0.70 20.56
CA ALA A 141 22.45 -2.14 20.52
C ALA A 141 21.32 -2.55 21.48
N ASP A 142 21.32 -2.06 22.72
CA ASP A 142 20.31 -2.44 23.73
C ASP A 142 18.91 -1.85 23.48
N GLU A 143 18.77 -0.93 22.52
CA GLU A 143 17.49 -0.33 22.12
C GLU A 143 16.87 -0.99 20.88
N ILE A 144 17.61 -1.89 20.23
CA ILE A 144 17.18 -2.57 19.00
C ILE A 144 17.07 -4.07 19.21
N CYS A 145 16.19 -4.69 18.43
CA CYS A 145 16.03 -6.14 18.37
C CYS A 145 16.49 -6.65 17.01
N ILE A 146 17.43 -7.59 16.99
CA ILE A 146 17.90 -8.27 15.78
C ILE A 146 17.20 -9.62 15.67
N ALA A 147 16.35 -9.78 14.66
CA ALA A 147 15.68 -11.04 14.34
C ALA A 147 16.48 -11.84 13.27
N ARG A 148 17.08 -12.97 13.67
CA ARG A 148 17.85 -13.87 12.77
C ARG A 148 17.11 -15.16 12.39
N SER A 149 15.84 -15.29 12.77
CA SER A 149 15.05 -16.50 12.57
C SER A 149 14.34 -16.57 11.22
N MET A 150 14.60 -15.62 10.30
CA MET A 150 13.96 -15.59 8.99
C MET A 150 14.65 -16.58 8.05
N VAL A 151 13.84 -17.41 7.39
CA VAL A 151 14.30 -18.37 6.37
C VAL A 151 13.47 -18.20 5.11
N THR A 152 14.08 -18.44 3.96
CA THR A 152 13.41 -18.38 2.66
C THR A 152 13.96 -19.45 1.73
N GLU A 153 13.11 -19.92 0.82
CA GLU A 153 13.47 -20.84 -0.26
C GLU A 153 13.80 -20.09 -1.56
N ALA A 154 13.59 -18.77 -1.58
CA ALA A 154 13.86 -17.94 -2.75
C ALA A 154 15.36 -17.66 -2.89
N ILE A 155 15.99 -18.29 -3.88
CA ILE A 155 17.42 -18.08 -4.17
C ILE A 155 17.69 -16.87 -5.06
N ASN A 156 16.69 -16.41 -5.80
CA ASN A 156 16.79 -15.29 -6.74
C ASN A 156 16.25 -14.01 -6.09
N HIS A 157 16.90 -12.87 -6.38
CA HIS A 157 16.55 -11.58 -5.79
C HIS A 157 15.09 -11.19 -6.05
N ASP A 158 14.60 -11.26 -7.29
CA ASP A 158 13.22 -10.83 -7.63
C ASP A 158 12.11 -11.63 -6.92
N PRO A 159 12.15 -12.97 -6.87
CA PRO A 159 11.26 -13.75 -6.02
C PRO A 159 11.42 -13.45 -4.53
N ALA A 160 12.66 -13.26 -4.04
CA ALA A 160 12.91 -12.93 -2.64
C ALA A 160 12.31 -11.57 -2.23
N HIS A 161 12.41 -10.56 -3.11
CA HIS A 161 11.77 -9.26 -2.93
C HIS A 161 10.24 -9.39 -2.75
N THR A 162 9.62 -10.22 -3.59
CA THR A 162 8.18 -10.49 -3.53
C THR A 162 7.82 -11.22 -2.23
N TYR A 163 8.62 -12.22 -1.87
CA TYR A 163 8.41 -13.04 -0.67
C TYR A 163 8.48 -12.19 0.60
N MET A 164 9.51 -11.36 0.74
CA MET A 164 9.70 -10.51 1.92
C MET A 164 8.56 -9.52 2.12
N ASN A 165 8.01 -8.97 1.03
CA ASN A 165 6.95 -7.98 1.13
C ASN A 165 5.53 -8.58 1.17
N THR A 166 5.31 -9.79 0.65
CA THR A 166 3.96 -10.36 0.47
C THR A 166 3.76 -11.73 1.13
N GLY A 167 4.82 -12.32 1.70
CA GLY A 167 4.81 -13.66 2.30
C GLY A 167 4.83 -14.81 1.28
N THR A 168 4.97 -14.53 -0.02
CA THR A 168 5.03 -15.57 -1.07
C THR A 168 5.85 -15.12 -2.28
N THR A 169 6.37 -16.06 -3.05
CA THR A 169 6.98 -15.79 -4.36
C THR A 169 5.95 -15.60 -5.48
N ILE A 170 4.69 -15.96 -5.24
CA ILE A 170 3.60 -15.83 -6.21
C ILE A 170 3.17 -14.36 -6.32
N SER A 171 3.25 -13.81 -7.52
CA SER A 171 2.84 -12.42 -7.78
C SER A 171 1.33 -12.21 -7.55
N GLY A 172 0.95 -10.97 -7.21
CA GLY A 172 -0.45 -10.57 -7.04
C GLY A 172 -1.02 -10.80 -5.64
N ARG A 173 -0.20 -11.18 -4.65
CA ARG A 173 -0.61 -11.17 -3.24
C ARG A 173 -0.49 -9.77 -2.62
N PRO A 174 -1.37 -9.44 -1.65
CA PRO A 174 -1.27 -8.17 -0.96
C PRO A 174 0.04 -8.09 -0.16
N SER A 175 0.69 -6.93 -0.22
CA SER A 175 1.88 -6.65 0.58
C SER A 175 1.56 -6.48 2.07
N MET A 176 2.59 -6.53 2.91
CA MET A 176 2.49 -6.27 4.34
C MET A 176 1.83 -4.92 4.63
N GLY A 177 2.21 -3.86 3.91
CA GLY A 177 1.60 -2.54 4.06
C GLY A 177 0.11 -2.54 3.71
N SER A 178 -0.27 -3.24 2.65
CA SER A 178 -1.67 -3.40 2.22
C SER A 178 -2.50 -4.16 3.28
N TRP A 179 -1.94 -5.22 3.86
CA TRP A 179 -2.59 -5.98 4.93
C TRP A 179 -2.77 -5.16 6.21
N LEU A 180 -1.74 -4.41 6.61
CA LEU A 180 -1.80 -3.54 7.79
C LEU A 180 -2.87 -2.45 7.60
N LEU A 181 -2.88 -1.81 6.44
CA LEU A 181 -3.87 -0.77 6.12
C LEU A 181 -5.29 -1.34 6.04
N TYR A 182 -5.47 -2.53 5.47
CA TYR A 182 -6.76 -3.22 5.44
C TYR A 182 -7.26 -3.59 6.83
N GLY A 183 -6.38 -4.16 7.65
CA GLY A 183 -6.69 -4.63 9.00
C GLY A 183 -6.98 -3.51 9.99
N LEU A 184 -6.09 -2.52 10.04
CA LEU A 184 -6.06 -1.48 11.09
C LEU A 184 -6.63 -0.13 10.62
N GLY A 185 -6.71 0.10 9.31
CA GLY A 185 -7.17 1.34 8.73
C GLY A 185 -6.11 2.44 8.73
N SER A 186 -6.54 3.66 8.39
CA SER A 186 -5.73 4.88 8.35
C SER A 186 -6.31 5.89 9.32
N GLU A 187 -5.46 6.51 10.14
CA GLU A 187 -5.83 7.68 10.96
C GLU A 187 -5.97 8.97 10.10
N CYS A 188 -5.55 8.93 8.83
CA CYS A 188 -5.61 10.06 7.91
C CYS A 188 -6.64 9.80 6.80
N GLU A 189 -7.47 10.82 6.53
CA GLU A 189 -8.46 10.82 5.44
C GLU A 189 -7.90 11.44 4.15
N ASP A 190 -7.00 12.42 4.27
CA ASP A 190 -6.49 13.21 3.14
C ASP A 190 -5.20 12.68 2.51
N LEU A 191 -4.50 11.77 3.20
CA LEU A 191 -3.26 11.16 2.73
C LEU A 191 -3.35 9.63 2.70
N PRO A 192 -2.63 8.97 1.78
CA PRO A 192 -2.58 7.51 1.76
C PRO A 192 -2.02 6.96 3.07
N GLY A 193 -2.72 5.99 3.67
CA GLY A 193 -2.24 5.29 4.87
C GLY A 193 -1.06 4.33 4.60
N PHE A 194 -0.76 4.03 3.33
CA PHE A 194 0.40 3.25 2.91
C PHE A 194 1.15 3.97 1.78
N VAL A 195 2.27 4.59 2.16
CA VAL A 195 3.16 5.33 1.26
C VAL A 195 4.42 4.50 1.01
N VAL A 196 4.86 4.49 -0.24
CA VAL A 196 6.07 3.80 -0.68
C VAL A 196 7.06 4.84 -1.19
N LEU A 197 8.27 4.81 -0.64
CA LEU A 197 9.36 5.68 -1.07
C LEU A 197 10.44 4.83 -1.72
N SER A 198 10.71 5.10 -2.99
CA SER A 198 11.83 4.47 -3.70
C SER A 198 13.02 5.43 -3.75
N SER A 199 14.20 4.92 -3.43
CA SER A 199 15.44 5.67 -3.48
C SER A 199 16.35 5.11 -4.57
N LEU A 200 16.67 5.94 -5.55
CA LEU A 200 17.71 5.68 -6.54
C LEU A 200 18.97 6.42 -6.07
N GLY A 201 19.69 5.81 -5.12
CA GLY A 201 20.91 6.40 -4.58
C GLY A 201 22.00 6.59 -5.64
N LYS A 202 22.97 7.49 -5.40
CA LYS A 202 24.12 7.73 -6.31
C LYS A 202 24.94 6.47 -6.62
N GLY A 203 24.93 5.48 -5.73
CA GLY A 203 25.53 4.15 -5.92
C GLY A 203 24.52 3.01 -5.91
N GLY A 204 23.22 3.31 -5.98
CA GLY A 204 22.17 2.31 -6.01
C GLY A 204 22.25 1.51 -7.29
N GLN A 205 22.24 0.19 -7.18
CA GLN A 205 21.93 -0.67 -8.31
C GLN A 205 20.58 -0.19 -8.86
N GLY A 206 20.55 0.31 -10.10
CA GLY A 206 19.34 0.80 -10.77
C GLY A 206 18.33 -0.30 -11.10
N GLN A 207 18.27 -1.33 -10.26
CA GLN A 207 17.37 -2.46 -10.39
C GLN A 207 15.94 -1.95 -10.20
N PRO A 208 15.09 -2.05 -11.22
CA PRO A 208 13.73 -1.57 -11.13
C PRO A 208 12.95 -2.42 -10.11
N ILE A 209 12.64 -1.82 -8.96
CA ILE A 209 11.76 -2.45 -7.98
C ILE A 209 10.33 -2.30 -8.47
N ALA A 210 9.73 -3.40 -8.91
CA ALA A 210 8.39 -3.39 -9.48
C ALA A 210 7.30 -3.14 -8.42
N SER A 211 6.27 -2.36 -8.77
CA SER A 211 5.13 -2.02 -7.90
C SER A 211 4.33 -3.21 -7.39
N ARG A 212 4.47 -4.38 -8.04
CA ARG A 212 3.93 -5.66 -7.57
C ARG A 212 4.39 -6.02 -6.15
N GLN A 213 5.49 -5.45 -5.66
CA GLN A 213 6.01 -5.71 -4.32
C GLN A 213 5.23 -4.99 -3.21
N TRP A 214 4.51 -3.91 -3.52
CA TRP A 214 3.67 -3.15 -2.58
C TRP A 214 2.20 -3.08 -3.04
N HIS A 215 1.76 -4.10 -3.79
CA HIS A 215 0.44 -4.13 -4.38
C HIS A 215 -0.67 -4.49 -3.38
N SER A 216 -1.91 -4.06 -3.61
CA SER A 216 -3.07 -4.50 -2.82
C SER A 216 -3.50 -5.94 -3.13
N GLY A 217 -3.04 -6.51 -4.25
CA GLY A 217 -3.43 -7.84 -4.68
C GLY A 217 -4.93 -7.92 -4.90
N PHE A 218 -5.57 -8.93 -4.30
CA PHE A 218 -7.03 -9.09 -4.32
C PHE A 218 -7.76 -8.18 -3.33
N LEU A 219 -7.05 -7.42 -2.48
CA LEU A 219 -7.71 -6.41 -1.64
C LEU A 219 -8.15 -5.21 -2.51
N PRO A 220 -9.23 -4.50 -2.13
CA PRO A 220 -9.67 -3.31 -2.83
C PRO A 220 -8.52 -2.31 -3.09
N SER A 221 -8.56 -1.65 -4.25
CA SER A 221 -7.50 -0.76 -4.72
C SER A 221 -7.17 0.41 -3.78
N LYS A 222 -8.10 0.80 -2.89
CA LYS A 222 -7.83 1.77 -1.83
C LYS A 222 -6.73 1.37 -0.84
N TYR A 223 -6.32 0.10 -0.83
CA TYR A 223 -5.22 -0.44 -0.02
C TYR A 223 -3.90 -0.58 -0.79
N GLN A 224 -3.83 -0.05 -2.01
CA GLN A 224 -2.62 -0.03 -2.82
C GLN A 224 -1.57 0.88 -2.20
N GLY A 225 -0.32 0.43 -2.11
CA GLY A 225 0.79 1.31 -1.75
C GLY A 225 0.96 2.41 -2.78
N VAL A 226 0.95 3.66 -2.33
CA VAL A 226 1.10 4.83 -3.19
C VAL A 226 2.57 5.22 -3.23
N GLU A 227 3.19 5.08 -4.40
CA GLU A 227 4.58 5.46 -4.61
C GLU A 227 4.72 6.98 -4.65
N PHE A 228 5.61 7.49 -3.79
CA PHE A 228 5.99 8.89 -3.73
C PHE A 228 7.39 9.05 -4.32
N ARG A 229 7.50 9.88 -5.35
CA ARG A 229 8.76 10.15 -6.03
C ARG A 229 9.60 11.15 -5.23
N SER A 230 10.91 10.92 -5.23
CA SER A 230 11.90 11.80 -4.60
C SER A 230 12.24 13.03 -5.43
N THR A 231 11.84 13.07 -6.70
CA THR A 231 12.05 14.20 -7.63
C THR A 231 10.83 14.43 -8.52
N GLY A 232 10.58 15.67 -8.91
CA GLY A 232 9.41 16.05 -9.73
C GLY A 232 8.11 16.02 -8.94
N ASP A 233 7.02 15.59 -9.58
CA ASP A 233 5.72 15.44 -8.93
C ASP A 233 5.75 14.24 -7.96
N PRO A 234 5.46 14.45 -6.65
CA PRO A 234 5.51 13.37 -5.65
C PRO A 234 4.58 12.22 -6.00
N VAL A 235 3.37 12.52 -6.48
CA VAL A 235 2.42 11.53 -6.98
C VAL A 235 2.22 11.76 -8.47
N HIS A 236 2.22 10.67 -9.23
CA HIS A 236 2.03 10.71 -10.67
C HIS A 236 0.71 11.39 -11.07
N TYR A 237 0.79 12.26 -12.09
CA TYR A 237 -0.37 12.86 -12.75
C TYR A 237 -1.27 13.73 -11.86
N VAL A 238 -0.74 14.25 -10.75
CA VAL A 238 -1.46 15.26 -9.94
C VAL A 238 -1.42 16.63 -10.62
N GLY A 239 -0.31 16.96 -11.27
CA GLY A 239 -0.16 18.18 -12.03
C GLY A 239 -0.64 18.04 -13.48
N ASN A 240 -1.06 19.16 -14.06
CA ASN A 240 -1.32 19.22 -15.49
C ASN A 240 0.00 19.09 -16.28
N PRO A 241 0.01 18.39 -17.43
CA PRO A 241 1.15 18.41 -18.33
C PRO A 241 1.54 19.84 -18.71
N LYS A 242 2.83 20.08 -18.98
CA LYS A 242 3.31 21.40 -19.41
C LYS A 242 2.54 21.87 -20.64
N GLY A 243 1.98 23.08 -20.57
CA GLY A 243 1.19 23.68 -21.65
C GLY A 243 -0.31 23.38 -21.61
N VAL A 244 -0.78 22.55 -20.68
CA VAL A 244 -2.21 22.25 -20.49
C VAL A 244 -2.78 23.07 -19.35
N ASN A 245 -3.67 24.01 -19.67
CA ASN A 245 -4.36 24.81 -18.67
C ASN A 245 -5.71 24.19 -18.28
N ARG A 246 -6.29 24.68 -17.18
CA ARG A 246 -7.55 24.18 -16.63
C ARG A 246 -8.73 24.30 -17.62
N PRO A 247 -8.89 25.40 -18.39
CA PRO A 247 -9.90 25.47 -19.46
C PRO A 247 -9.79 24.35 -20.48
N GLN A 248 -8.59 24.06 -21.00
CA GLN A 248 -8.39 22.99 -21.99
C GLN A 248 -8.73 21.60 -21.43
N GLN A 249 -8.41 21.33 -20.16
CA GLN A 249 -8.87 20.10 -19.50
C GLN A 249 -10.38 20.05 -19.37
N ARG A 250 -11.00 21.19 -19.06
CA ARG A 250 -12.44 21.29 -18.91
C ARG A 250 -13.15 21.00 -20.23
N ASP A 251 -12.62 21.46 -21.36
CA ASP A 251 -13.15 21.16 -22.69
C ASP A 251 -13.19 19.64 -22.97
N ILE A 252 -12.15 18.90 -22.55
CA ILE A 252 -12.12 17.43 -22.69
C ILE A 252 -13.20 16.77 -21.84
N VAL A 253 -13.35 17.21 -20.58
CA VAL A 253 -14.37 16.68 -19.67
C VAL A 253 -15.78 16.97 -20.19
N ASP A 254 -16.02 18.20 -20.66
CA ASP A 254 -17.32 18.61 -21.18
C ASP A 254 -17.64 17.89 -22.50
N ALA A 255 -16.66 17.67 -23.37
CA ALA A 255 -16.82 16.86 -24.58
C ALA A 255 -17.15 15.39 -24.24
N ALA A 256 -16.43 14.78 -23.29
CA ALA A 256 -16.70 13.42 -22.84
C ALA A 256 -18.10 13.30 -22.22
N ALA A 257 -18.50 14.26 -21.38
CA ALA A 257 -19.83 14.32 -20.81
C ALA A 257 -20.91 14.45 -21.90
N ALA A 258 -20.69 15.31 -22.91
CA ALA A 258 -21.62 15.47 -24.02
C ALA A 258 -21.77 14.19 -24.86
N ILE A 259 -20.69 13.42 -25.05
CA ILE A 259 -20.74 12.10 -25.71
C ILE A 259 -21.52 11.10 -24.85
N SER A 260 -21.24 11.04 -23.54
CA SER A 260 -21.95 10.13 -22.62
C SER A 260 -23.45 10.40 -22.58
N VAL A 261 -23.87 11.66 -22.58
CA VAL A 261 -25.30 12.05 -22.66
C VAL A 261 -25.92 11.56 -23.97
N LYS A 262 -25.25 11.79 -25.12
CA LYS A 262 -25.76 11.31 -26.42
C LYS A 262 -25.90 9.79 -26.48
N VAL A 263 -24.94 9.05 -25.91
CA VAL A 263 -24.99 7.58 -25.86
C VAL A 263 -26.11 7.10 -24.92
N HIS A 264 -26.29 7.76 -23.77
CA HIS A 264 -27.39 7.47 -22.85
C HIS A 264 -28.76 7.71 -23.49
N ASP A 265 -28.94 8.85 -24.16
CA ASP A 265 -30.16 9.20 -24.87
C ASP A 265 -30.47 8.19 -25.99
N HIS A 266 -29.45 7.75 -26.72
CA HIS A 266 -29.62 6.74 -27.77
C HIS A 266 -29.97 5.34 -27.23
N LEU A 267 -29.42 4.93 -26.08
CA LEU A 267 -29.59 3.58 -25.53
C LEU A 267 -30.79 3.44 -24.60
N VAL A 268 -31.13 4.47 -23.82
CA VAL A 268 -32.17 4.41 -22.77
C VAL A 268 -33.48 5.02 -23.24
N ILE A 269 -33.41 6.11 -24.01
CA ILE A 269 -34.61 6.81 -24.46
C ILE A 269 -35.09 6.26 -25.80
N GLY A 270 -34.21 5.66 -26.61
CA GLY A 270 -34.53 5.18 -27.95
C GLY A 270 -34.63 6.34 -28.93
N ARG A 271 -34.08 6.15 -30.13
CA ARG A 271 -33.82 7.22 -31.12
C ARG A 271 -35.05 8.09 -31.42
N GLU A 272 -36.23 7.48 -31.50
CA GLU A 272 -37.50 8.18 -31.82
C GLU A 272 -38.02 9.06 -30.68
N ARG A 273 -37.76 8.73 -29.41
CA ARG A 273 -38.23 9.54 -28.28
C ARG A 273 -37.35 10.75 -28.03
N VAL A 274 -36.05 10.69 -28.30
CA VAL A 274 -35.12 11.81 -28.10
C VAL A 274 -35.50 13.01 -28.99
N ASP A 275 -35.82 12.75 -30.26
CA ASP A 275 -36.27 13.78 -31.20
C ASP A 275 -37.64 14.36 -30.80
N SER A 276 -38.51 13.53 -30.21
CA SER A 276 -39.79 13.96 -29.65
C SER A 276 -39.63 14.87 -28.41
N PHE A 277 -38.70 14.55 -27.50
CA PHE A 277 -38.44 15.41 -26.33
C PHE A 277 -37.76 16.74 -26.69
N ARG A 278 -36.86 16.75 -27.68
CA ARG A 278 -36.23 17.99 -28.18
C ARG A 278 -37.22 18.92 -28.90
N SER A 279 -38.13 18.36 -29.70
CA SER A 279 -39.18 19.16 -30.36
C SER A 279 -40.20 19.76 -29.38
N LEU A 280 -40.29 19.20 -28.17
CA LEU A 280 -41.11 19.70 -27.07
C LEU A 280 -40.36 20.62 -26.09
N GLY A 281 -39.06 20.88 -26.28
CA GLY A 281 -38.26 21.76 -25.42
C GLY A 281 -38.01 21.23 -24.00
N LEU A 282 -38.11 19.91 -23.81
CA LEU A 282 -37.96 19.25 -22.50
C LEU A 282 -36.52 18.74 -22.22
N LEU A 283 -35.64 18.86 -23.22
CA LEU A 283 -34.19 18.63 -23.21
C LEU A 283 -33.52 19.75 -24.01
#